data_AF-A0A223S5Q0-F1
#
_entry.id   AF-A0A223S5Q0-F1
#
_cell.length_a   1.000
_cell.length_b   1.000
_cell.length_c   1.000
_cell.angle_alpha   90.00
_cell.angle_beta   90.00
_cell.angle_gamma   90.00
#
_symmetry.space_group_name_H-M   'P 1'
#
loop_
_entity.id
_entity.type
_entity.pdbx_description
1 polymer ?
#
loop_
_entity_poly.entity_id
_entity_poly.type
_entity_poly.pdbx_seq_one_letter_code
_entity_poly.pdbx_strand_id
1 'polypeptide(L)'
;MTESATTIDDLRGRIDEVDAELARLLERRALLAAHVQRLKPVGGFAGRDPKRERALVAAMAVHAPRLGEARLARIMSEVIEAGLDAAEREAAHARSAQRT
;
A
#
# COMPACT_ATOMS: atom_id res chain seq x y z
N MET A 1 -25.99 4.55 -34.91
CA MET A 1 -24.81 4.44 -34.03
C MET A 1 -25.15 3.41 -32.97
N THR A 2 -24.65 2.19 -33.12
CA THR A 2 -24.91 1.08 -32.19
C THR A 2 -24.01 1.24 -30.97
N GLU A 3 -24.63 1.50 -29.82
CA GLU A 3 -24.02 1.37 -28.49
C GLU A 3 -23.57 -0.08 -28.33
N SER A 4 -22.26 -0.33 -28.20
CA SER A 4 -21.77 -1.68 -27.88
C SER A 4 -22.05 -1.94 -26.40
N ALA A 5 -22.88 -2.92 -26.10
CA ALA A 5 -23.19 -3.29 -24.72
C ALA A 5 -21.93 -3.85 -24.05
N THR A 6 -21.41 -3.13 -23.05
CA THR A 6 -20.30 -3.59 -22.22
C THR A 6 -20.69 -4.90 -21.51
N THR A 7 -19.84 -5.92 -21.61
CA THR A 7 -20.05 -7.21 -20.93
C THR A 7 -19.39 -7.24 -19.56
N ILE A 8 -19.73 -8.26 -18.75
CA ILE A 8 -19.06 -8.51 -17.47
C ILE A 8 -17.57 -8.77 -17.68
N ASP A 9 -17.20 -9.50 -18.73
CA ASP A 9 -15.81 -9.86 -18.99
C ASP A 9 -14.99 -8.64 -19.41
N ASP A 10 -15.58 -7.71 -20.18
CA ASP A 10 -14.94 -6.43 -20.49
C ASP A 10 -14.64 -5.62 -19.22
N LEU A 11 -15.58 -5.59 -18.28
CA LEU A 11 -15.38 -4.89 -17.00
C LEU A 11 -14.33 -5.57 -16.13
N ARG A 12 -14.27 -6.91 -16.14
CA ARG A 12 -13.25 -7.67 -15.41
C ARG A 12 -11.86 -7.43 -15.98
N GLY A 13 -11.70 -7.44 -17.30
CA GLY A 13 -10.41 -7.10 -17.92
C GLY A 13 -9.91 -5.72 -17.51
N ARG A 14 -10.82 -4.74 -17.43
CA ARG A 14 -10.48 -3.39 -16.93
C ARG A 14 -10.13 -3.37 -15.44
N ILE A 15 -10.72 -4.24 -14.63
CA ILE A 15 -10.35 -4.40 -13.22
C ILE A 15 -8.94 -5.00 -13.12
N ASP A 16 -8.64 -6.03 -13.92
CA ASP A 16 -7.33 -6.67 -13.93
C ASP A 16 -6.20 -5.67 -14.28
N GLU A 17 -6.45 -4.77 -15.22
CA GLU A 17 -5.53 -3.67 -15.57
C GLU A 17 -5.28 -2.74 -14.36
N VAL A 18 -6.34 -2.34 -13.67
CA VAL A 18 -6.25 -1.51 -12.45
C VAL A 18 -5.52 -2.27 -11.35
N ASP A 19 -5.76 -3.55 -11.17
CA ASP A 19 -5.11 -4.38 -10.15
C ASP A 19 -3.61 -4.54 -10.44
N ALA A 20 -3.22 -4.65 -11.71
CA ALA A 20 -1.81 -4.65 -12.11
C ALA A 20 -1.11 -3.31 -11.81
N GLU A 21 -1.82 -2.18 -11.95
CA GLU A 21 -1.32 -0.86 -11.55
C GLU A 21 -1.23 -0.73 -10.03
N LEU A 22 -2.25 -1.19 -9.30
CA LEU A 22 -2.26 -1.22 -7.84
C LEU A 22 -1.08 -2.03 -7.30
N ALA A 23 -0.79 -3.20 -7.87
CA ALA A 23 0.35 -4.03 -7.48
C ALA A 23 1.69 -3.27 -7.60
N ARG A 24 1.90 -2.57 -8.73
CA ARG A 24 3.11 -1.75 -8.94
C ARG A 24 3.21 -0.58 -7.97
N LEU A 25 2.08 0.07 -7.66
CA LEU A 25 2.04 1.18 -6.69
C LEU A 25 2.29 0.70 -5.26
N LEU A 26 1.75 -0.46 -4.88
CA LEU A 26 1.97 -1.07 -3.57
C LEU A 26 3.42 -1.47 -3.37
N GLU A 27 4.05 -2.10 -4.37
CA GLU A 27 5.48 -2.43 -4.35
C GLU A 27 6.34 -1.17 -4.15
N ARG A 28 6.12 -0.14 -4.97
CA ARG A 28 6.84 1.13 -4.83
C ARG A 28 6.64 1.76 -3.46
N ARG A 29 5.42 1.69 -2.90
CA ARG A 29 5.11 2.21 -1.57
C ARG A 29 5.84 1.43 -0.48
N ALA A 30 5.90 0.10 -0.58
CA ALA A 30 6.60 -0.75 0.38
C ALA A 30 8.11 -0.44 0.38
N LEU A 31 8.74 -0.29 -0.79
CA LEU A 31 10.15 0.10 -0.91
C LEU A 31 10.42 1.47 -0.25
N LEU A 32 9.55 2.46 -0.47
CA LEU A 32 9.65 3.76 0.18
C LEU A 32 9.47 3.65 1.71
N ALA A 33 8.54 2.82 2.16
CA ALA A 33 8.36 2.57 3.59
C ALA A 33 9.60 1.92 4.20
N ALA A 34 10.21 0.93 3.55
CA ALA A 34 11.46 0.31 3.98
C ALA A 34 12.60 1.34 4.08
N HIS A 35 12.69 2.27 3.13
CA HIS A 35 13.67 3.37 3.18
C HIS A 35 13.46 4.25 4.41
N VAL A 36 12.21 4.64 4.68
CA VAL A 36 11.85 5.40 5.88
C VAL A 36 12.18 4.63 7.16
N GLN A 37 11.89 3.33 7.22
CA GLN A 37 12.15 2.50 8.40
C GLN A 37 13.64 2.43 8.74
N ARG A 38 14.53 2.39 7.74
CA ARG A 38 15.99 2.43 7.97
C ARG A 38 16.50 3.74 8.55
N LEU A 39 15.74 4.83 8.40
CA LEU A 39 16.09 6.15 8.92
C LEU A 39 15.49 6.42 10.31
N LYS A 40 14.48 5.65 10.72
CA LYS A 40 13.80 5.86 12.00
C LYS A 40 14.67 5.37 13.17
N PRO A 41 14.74 6.12 14.29
CA PRO A 41 15.38 5.63 15.51
C PRO A 41 14.62 4.46 16.13
N VAL A 42 13.28 4.44 15.98
CA VAL A 42 12.41 3.32 16.34
C VAL A 42 11.66 2.89 15.08
N GLY A 43 12.09 1.75 14.51
CA GLY A 43 11.50 1.17 13.31
C GLY A 43 10.35 0.19 13.59
N GLY A 44 9.85 -0.43 12.52
CA GLY A 44 8.79 -1.45 12.57
C GLY A 44 7.46 -0.92 13.09
N PHE A 45 6.67 -1.82 13.67
CA PHE A 45 5.35 -1.51 14.25
C PHE A 45 5.43 -0.51 15.41
N ALA A 46 6.51 -0.52 16.19
CA ALA A 46 6.71 0.42 17.30
C ALA A 46 6.88 1.87 16.83
N GLY A 47 7.29 2.08 15.56
CA GLY A 47 7.44 3.39 14.94
C GLY A 47 6.20 3.90 14.21
N ARG A 48 5.01 3.29 14.42
CA ARG A 48 3.76 3.76 13.82
C ARG A 48 3.35 5.12 14.39
N ASP A 49 2.81 5.97 13.51
CA ASP A 49 2.34 7.32 13.86
C ASP A 49 0.86 7.44 13.46
N PRO A 50 -0.06 7.22 14.41
CA PRO A 50 -1.50 7.29 14.15
C PRO A 50 -1.96 8.64 13.62
N LYS A 51 -1.28 9.74 13.98
CA LYS A 51 -1.63 11.07 13.48
C LYS A 51 -1.26 11.21 12.01
N ARG A 52 -0.05 10.75 11.63
CA ARG A 52 0.39 10.71 10.22
C ARG A 52 -0.49 9.82 9.37
N GLU A 53 -0.88 8.66 9.90
CA GLU A 53 -1.74 7.70 9.21
C GLU A 53 -3.15 8.26 8.96
N ARG A 54 -3.76 8.93 9.96
CA ARG A 54 -5.05 9.62 9.76
C ARG A 54 -4.97 10.73 8.72
N ALA A 55 -3.90 11.55 8.75
CA ALA A 55 -3.71 12.62 7.77
C ALA A 55 -3.53 12.08 6.34
N LEU A 56 -2.83 10.94 6.18
CA LEU A 56 -2.71 10.23 4.91
C LEU A 56 -4.09 9.82 4.38
N VAL A 57 -4.91 9.19 5.21
CA VAL A 57 -6.24 8.70 4.83
C VAL A 57 -7.17 9.85 4.44
N ALA A 58 -7.17 10.94 5.21
CA ALA A 58 -7.96 12.14 4.90
C ALA A 58 -7.57 12.72 3.53
N ALA A 59 -6.27 12.80 3.23
CA ALA A 59 -5.80 13.25 1.91
C ALA A 59 -6.23 12.29 0.78
N MET A 60 -6.17 10.98 1.01
CA MET A 60 -6.62 9.99 0.02
C MET A 60 -8.13 10.06 -0.26
N ALA A 61 -8.93 10.38 0.76
CA ALA A 61 -10.39 10.44 0.63
C ALA A 61 -10.86 11.54 -0.35
N VAL A 62 -10.06 12.60 -0.54
CA VAL A 62 -10.30 13.62 -1.58
C VAL A 62 -10.29 13.01 -2.98
N HIS A 63 -9.43 12.01 -3.21
CA HIS A 63 -9.27 11.35 -4.50
C HIS A 63 -10.19 10.12 -4.67
N ALA A 64 -10.63 9.51 -3.57
CA ALA A 64 -11.50 8.33 -3.58
C ALA A 64 -12.78 8.54 -2.75
N PRO A 65 -13.66 9.51 -3.14
CA PRO A 65 -14.84 9.86 -2.35
C PRO A 65 -15.85 8.70 -2.23
N ARG A 66 -15.89 7.77 -3.19
CA ARG A 66 -16.74 6.56 -3.12
C ARG A 66 -16.35 5.63 -1.97
N LEU A 67 -15.06 5.57 -1.61
CA LEU A 67 -14.58 4.77 -0.48
C LEU A 67 -14.74 5.53 0.83
N GLY A 68 -14.37 6.82 0.83
CA GLY A 68 -14.36 7.68 2.00
C GLY A 68 -13.30 7.28 3.02
N GLU A 69 -13.10 8.13 4.02
CA GLU A 69 -12.02 7.97 5.01
C GLU A 69 -12.09 6.65 5.77
N ALA A 70 -13.27 6.21 6.22
CA ALA A 70 -13.39 5.01 7.05
C ALA A 70 -12.98 3.71 6.32
N ARG A 71 -13.30 3.58 5.03
CA ARG A 71 -12.88 2.40 4.26
C ARG A 71 -11.40 2.48 3.90
N LEU A 72 -10.93 3.67 3.51
CA LEU A 72 -9.52 3.91 3.23
C LEU A 72 -8.64 3.68 4.46
N ALA A 73 -9.10 4.02 5.66
CA ALA A 73 -8.38 3.76 6.90
C ALA A 73 -8.08 2.26 7.08
N ARG A 74 -9.07 1.41 6.84
CA ARG A 74 -8.91 -0.05 6.94
C ARG A 74 -7.95 -0.58 5.88
N ILE A 75 -8.15 -0.20 4.61
CA ILE A 75 -7.28 -0.60 3.50
C ILE A 75 -5.83 -0.17 3.78
N MET A 76 -5.65 1.09 4.19
CA MET A 76 -4.31 1.63 4.40
C MET A 76 -3.64 1.05 5.65
N SER A 77 -4.37 0.61 6.67
CA SER A 77 -3.76 -0.13 7.78
C SER A 77 -3.10 -1.41 7.27
N GLU A 78 -3.82 -2.22 6.50
CA GLU A 78 -3.28 -3.46 5.92
C GLU A 78 -2.06 -3.17 5.02
N VAL A 79 -2.14 -2.14 4.18
CA VAL A 79 -1.05 -1.74 3.28
C VAL A 79 0.16 -1.18 4.04
N ILE A 80 -0.04 -0.55 5.20
CA ILE A 80 1.06 -0.12 6.08
C ILE A 80 1.71 -1.34 6.71
N GLU A 81 0.92 -2.22 7.32
CA GLU A 81 1.38 -3.40 8.04
C GLU A 81 2.15 -4.34 7.13
N ALA A 82 1.60 -4.65 5.93
CA ALA A 82 2.29 -5.46 4.93
C ALA A 82 3.64 -4.86 4.52
N GLY A 83 3.74 -3.54 4.40
CA GLY A 83 4.99 -2.84 4.08
C GLY A 83 6.01 -2.88 5.23
N LEU A 84 5.56 -2.81 6.48
CA LEU A 84 6.41 -2.97 7.66
C LEU A 84 6.97 -4.39 7.73
N ASP A 85 6.10 -5.39 7.56
CA ASP A 85 6.47 -6.81 7.53
C ASP A 85 7.50 -7.12 6.45
N ALA A 86 7.31 -6.57 5.24
CA ALA A 86 8.25 -6.74 4.14
C ALA A 86 9.63 -6.16 4.49
N ALA A 87 9.67 -4.93 5.02
CA ALA A 87 10.91 -4.28 5.44
C ALA A 87 11.63 -5.05 6.56
N GLU A 88 10.89 -5.62 7.52
CA GLU A 88 11.46 -6.44 8.59
C GLU A 88 12.08 -7.74 8.06
N ARG A 89 11.41 -8.41 7.11
CA ARG A 89 11.93 -9.61 6.44
C ARG A 89 13.20 -9.31 5.64
N GLU A 90 13.21 -8.22 4.86
CA GLU A 90 14.41 -7.78 4.12
C GLU A 90 15.59 -7.51 5.06
N ALA A 91 15.35 -6.78 6.15
CA ALA A 91 16.38 -6.48 7.12
C ALA A 91 16.90 -7.75 7.81
N ALA A 92 16.02 -8.73 8.08
CA ALA A 92 16.42 -10.02 8.62
C ALA A 92 17.29 -10.82 7.63
N HIS A 93 16.91 -10.87 6.36
CA HIS A 93 17.71 -11.53 5.31
C HIS A 93 19.10 -10.88 5.17
N ALA A 94 19.18 -9.54 5.16
CA ALA A 94 20.44 -8.82 5.07
C ALA A 94 21.37 -9.12 6.25
N ARG A 95 20.85 -9.21 7.48
CA ARG A 95 21.63 -9.57 8.68
C ARG A 95 22.13 -11.02 8.65
N SER A 96 21.35 -11.94 8.09
CA SER A 96 21.76 -13.35 7.96
C SER A 96 22.87 -13.52 6.92
N ALA A 97 22.78 -12.82 5.79
CA ALA A 97 23.82 -12.84 4.75
C ALA A 97 25.17 -12.29 5.23
N GLN A 98 25.18 -11.31 6.15
CA GLN A 98 26.41 -10.72 6.71
C GLN A 98 27.13 -11.61 7.75
N ARG A 99 26.48 -12.68 8.24
CA ARG A 99 27.03 -13.60 9.24
C ARG A 99 27.65 -14.87 8.63
N THR A 100 27.61 -14.99 7.30
CA THR A 100 28.13 -16.13 6.51
C THR A 100 29.35 -15.69 5.74
#